data_AF-A0A9X8VLZ6-F1
#
_entry.id   AF-A0A9X8VLZ6-F1
#
_cell.length_a   1.000
_cell.length_b   1.000
_cell.length_c   1.000
_cell.angle_alpha   90.00
_cell.angle_beta   90.00
_cell.angle_gamma   90.00
#
_symmetry.space_group_name_H-M   'P 1'
#
loop_
_entity.id
_entity.type
_entity.pdbx_description
1 polymer ?
#
loop_
_entity_poly.entity_id
_entity_poly.type
_entity_poly.pdbx_seq_one_letter_code
_entity_poly.pdbx_strand_id
1 'polypeptide(L)' 'MKNEWFAAKELTGIAGLPSSPQGINLMARREGWISRRRKGVQGKALEYHIDSLPPGVRNLLALKEDGAA' A
#
# COMPACT_ATOMS: atom_id res chain seq x y z
N MET A 1 -0.52 -4.09 -16.99
CA MET A 1 -1.36 -3.11 -16.27
C MET A 1 -0.73 -2.95 -14.91
N LYS A 2 -0.32 -1.74 -14.52
CA LYS A 2 0.30 -1.49 -13.22
C LYS A 2 -0.78 -1.57 -12.16
N ASN A 3 -0.56 -2.29 -11.07
CA ASN A 3 -1.52 -2.33 -9.97
C ASN A 3 -1.41 -1.01 -9.21
N GLU A 4 -2.44 -0.16 -9.31
CA GLU A 4 -2.43 1.15 -8.65
C GLU A 4 -2.83 1.07 -7.17
N TRP A 5 -3.27 -0.10 -6.70
CA TRP A 5 -3.84 -0.29 -5.37
C TRP A 5 -3.12 -1.38 -4.60
N PHE A 6 -2.60 -1.04 -3.42
CA PHE A 6 -1.75 -1.91 -2.60
C PHE A 6 -2.38 -2.16 -1.24
N ALA A 7 -2.37 -3.41 -0.77
CA ALA A 7 -2.84 -3.71 0.58
C ALA A 7 -1.79 -3.30 1.64
N ALA A 8 -2.23 -2.99 2.87
CA ALA A 8 -1.32 -2.64 3.97
C ALA A 8 -0.20 -3.68 4.18
N LYS A 9 -0.52 -4.97 4.03
CA LYS A 9 0.43 -6.09 4.13
C LYS A 9 1.49 -6.12 3.03
N GLU A 10 1.23 -5.51 1.87
CA GLU A 10 2.18 -5.46 0.76
C GLU A 10 3.16 -4.30 0.92
N LEU A 11 2.71 -3.27 1.64
CA LEU A 11 3.45 -2.07 1.99
C LEU A 11 4.36 -2.28 3.21
N THR A 12 4.12 -3.30 4.03
CA THR A 12 5.02 -3.63 5.15
C THR A 12 6.40 -4.08 4.66
N GLY A 13 7.45 -3.64 5.34
CA GLY A 13 8.83 -4.00 5.00
C GLY A 13 9.44 -3.17 3.87
N ILE A 14 8.71 -2.17 3.34
CA ILE A 14 9.27 -1.16 2.45
C ILE A 14 10.03 -0.14 3.29
N ALA A 15 11.26 0.19 2.89
CA ALA A 15 12.05 1.21 3.56
C ALA A 15 11.30 2.55 3.58
N GLY A 16 11.21 3.16 4.77
CA GLY A 16 10.43 4.38 5.01
C GLY A 16 8.97 4.15 5.39
N LEU A 17 8.48 2.90 5.36
CA LEU A 17 7.17 2.53 5.87
C LEU A 17 7.26 1.70 7.16
N PRO A 18 6.20 1.71 7.99
CA PRO A 18 6.08 0.82 9.13
C PRO A 18 6.16 -0.66 8.74
N SER A 19 6.84 -1.46 9.56
CA SER A 19 6.93 -2.92 9.36
C SER A 19 5.65 -3.67 9.72
N SER A 20 4.62 -2.99 10.22
CA SER A 20 3.35 -3.60 10.62
C SER A 20 2.16 -3.01 9.85
N PRO A 21 1.15 -3.83 9.47
CA PRO A 21 -0.02 -3.33 8.73
C PRO A 21 -0.80 -2.27 9.52
N GLN A 22 -0.80 -2.37 10.85
CA GLN A 22 -1.42 -1.39 11.73
C GLN A 22 -0.71 -0.03 11.64
N GLY A 23 0.62 -0.03 11.62
CA GLY A 23 1.41 1.19 11.42
C GLY A 23 1.14 1.82 10.06
N ILE A 24 1.02 1.02 9.00
CA ILE A 24 0.65 1.49 7.66
C ILE A 24 -0.72 2.16 7.70
N ASN A 25 -1.72 1.53 8.31
CA ASN A 25 -3.06 2.11 8.43
C ASN A 25 -3.06 3.43 9.22
N LEU A 26 -2.23 3.54 10.27
CA LEU A 26 -2.09 4.77 11.03
C LEU A 26 -1.43 5.88 10.21
N MET A 27 -0.35 5.57 9.49
CA MET A 27 0.33 6.50 8.59
C MET A 27 -0.60 6.95 7.47
N ALA A 28 -1.32 6.03 6.83
CA ALA A 28 -2.30 6.32 5.81
C ALA A 28 -3.40 7.27 6.30
N ARG A 29 -3.87 7.09 7.55
CA ARG A 29 -4.83 8.03 8.17
C ARG A 29 -4.20 9.38 8.47
N ARG A 30 -2.96 9.41 8.94
CA ARG A 30 -2.23 10.64 9.30
C ARG A 30 -1.90 11.49 8.08
N GLU A 31 -1.48 10.84 6.99
CA GLU A 31 -1.09 11.48 5.73
C GLU A 31 -2.27 11.62 4.75
N GLY A 32 -3.44 11.08 5.08
CA GLY A 32 -4.64 11.22 4.25
C GLY A 32 -4.56 10.42 2.95
N TRP A 33 -3.98 9.22 2.97
CA TRP A 33 -3.84 8.41 1.77
C TRP A 33 -5.20 8.01 1.19
N ILE A 34 -5.31 8.01 -0.15
CA ILE A 34 -6.48 7.51 -0.86
C ILE A 34 -6.60 6.02 -0.57
N SER A 35 -7.68 5.66 0.12
CA SER A 35 -7.99 4.28 0.48
C SER A 35 -9.30 3.82 -0.13
N ARG A 36 -9.36 2.56 -0.55
CA ARG A 36 -10.60 1.90 -1.00
C ARG A 36 -10.81 0.60 -0.28
N ARG A 37 -12.07 0.20 -0.16
CA ARG A 37 -12.42 -1.16 0.26
C ARG A 37 -12.31 -2.09 -0.95
N ARG A 38 -11.59 -3.19 -0.80
CA ARG A 38 -11.57 -4.25 -1.80
C ARG A 38 -12.98 -4.86 -1.89
N LYS A 39 -13.59 -4.83 -3.08
CA LYS A 39 -14.90 -5.46 -3.33
C LYS A 39 -14.72 -6.98 -3.44
N GLY A 40 -15.66 -7.75 -2.88
CA GLY A 40 -15.71 -9.21 -3.05
C GLY A 40 -14.84 -10.04 -2.11
N VAL A 41 -14.22 -9.44 -1.08
CA VAL A 41 -13.49 -10.19 -0.05
C VAL A 41 -14.24 -10.18 1.28
N GLN A 42 -14.24 -11.33 1.95
CA GLN A 42 -14.84 -11.51 3.27
C GLN A 42 -13.92 -10.88 4.33
N GLY A 43 -14.06 -9.56 4.52
CA GLY A 43 -13.29 -8.81 5.53
C GLY A 43 -13.17 -7.31 5.20
N LYS A 44 -12.80 -6.50 6.20
CA LYS A 44 -12.52 -5.06 6.04
C LYS A 44 -11.14 -4.82 5.40
N ALA A 45 -10.87 -5.45 4.26
CA ALA A 45 -9.62 -5.26 3.54
C ALA A 45 -9.60 -3.87 2.87
N LEU A 46 -8.66 -3.04 3.32
CA LEU A 46 -8.38 -1.72 2.74
C LEU A 46 -7.15 -1.81 1.85
N GLU A 47 -7.22 -1.09 0.73
CA GLU A 47 -6.14 -0.89 -0.21
C GLU A 47 -5.85 0.60 -0.34
N TYR A 48 -4.61 0.93 -0.65
CA TYR A 48 -4.12 2.31 -0.77
C TYR A 48 -3.62 2.59 -2.18
N HIS A 49 -3.96 3.77 -2.70
CA HIS A 49 -3.56 4.18 -4.04
C HIS A 49 -2.09 4.58 -4.10
N ILE A 50 -1.39 4.18 -5.15
CA ILE A 50 0.05 4.46 -5.34
C ILE A 50 0.37 5.96 -5.39
N ASP A 51 -0.52 6.79 -5.93
CA ASP A 51 -0.36 8.26 -5.94
C ASP A 51 -0.41 8.91 -4.56
N SER A 52 -1.00 8.24 -3.57
CA SER A 52 -1.01 8.73 -2.20
C SER A 52 0.17 8.26 -1.38
N LEU A 53 0.98 7.34 -1.90
CA LEU A 53 2.13 6.81 -1.19
C LEU A 53 3.31 7.79 -1.31
N PRO A 54 4.23 7.77 -0.32
CA PRO A 54 5.45 8.57 -0.39
C PRO A 54 6.26 8.25 -1.66
N PRO A 55 6.93 9.23 -2.28
CA PRO A 55 7.66 9.04 -3.53
C PRO A 55 8.75 7.95 -3.44
N GLY A 56 9.41 7.82 -2.28
CA GLY A 56 10.38 6.73 -2.04
C GLY A 56 9.75 5.34 -2.10
N VAL A 57 8.52 5.21 -1.59
CA VAL A 57 7.75 3.95 -1.61
C VAL A 57 7.29 3.64 -3.03
N ARG A 58 6.82 4.64 -3.77
CA ARG A 58 6.37 4.49 -5.16
C ARG A 58 7.46 3.93 -6.07
N ASN A 59 8.70 4.39 -5.89
CA ASN A 59 9.85 3.86 -6.62
C ASN A 59 10.10 2.39 -6.25
N LEU A 60 10.13 2.07 -4.95
CA LEU A 60 10.34 0.70 -4.48
C LEU A 60 9.24 -0.28 -4.94
N LEU A 61 7.99 0.18 -5.01
CA LEU A 61 6.88 -0.61 -5.54
C LEU A 61 7.02 -0.86 -7.04
N ALA A 62 7.42 0.15 -7.81
CA ALA A 62 7.68 0.00 -9.24
C ALA A 62 8.81 -1.01 -9.52
N LEU A 63 9.83 -1.09 -8.65
CA LEU A 63 10.86 -2.14 -8.72
C LEU A 63 10.31 -3.53 -8.34
N LYS A 64 9.31 -3.62 -7.47
CA LYS A 64 8.78 -4.89 -6.95
C LYS A 64 7.74 -5.53 -7.87
N GLU A 65 7.03 -4.75 -8.68
CA GLU A 65 6.05 -5.27 -9.67
C GLU A 65 6.70 -6.15 -10.76
N ASP A 66 8.01 -6.09 -10.94
CA ASP A 66 8.77 -6.96 -11.87
C ASP A 66 9.00 -8.39 -11.34
N GLY A 67 8.74 -8.63 -10.04
CA GLY A 67 9.12 -9.87 -9.34
C GLY A 67 7.99 -10.81 -8.94
N ALA A 68 6.75 -10.58 -9.38
CA ALA A 68 5.62 -11.48 -9.15
C ALA A 68 5.28 -12.25 -10.44
N ALA A 69 6.19 -13.14 -10.86
CA ALA A 69 5.96 -14.15 -11.89
C ALA A 69 5.51 -15.47 -11.25
#